data_AF-A0A7S0CEV9-F1
#
_entry.id   AF-A0A7S0CEV9-F1
#
_cell.length_a   1.000
_cell.length_b   1.000
_cell.length_c   1.000
_cell.angle_alpha   90.00
_cell.angle_beta   90.00
_cell.angle_gamma   90.00
#
_symmetry.space_group_name_H-M   'P 1'
#
loop_
_entity.id
_entity.type
_entity.pdbx_description
1 polymer ?
#
loop_
_entity_poly.entity_id
_entity_poly.type
_entity_poly.pdbx_seq_one_letter_code
_entity_poly.pdbx_strand_id
1 'polypeptide(L)'
;MVSYVKEFGNARVPQKFAKNPALGRWVDRQRINYRRFQYGHTSCGIAADQIQRLSSIGFEWNEHNINVANTATVNCRARKLPCETVSILKEWLFSPEHFSQPYPNATERAVLMERTGINERQVNDWFRNARRRIWKKKVEEMNHIAG
;
A
#
# COMPACT_ATOMS: atom_id res chain seq x y z
N MET A 1 -24.71 11.98 -2.69
CA MET A 1 -24.96 10.69 -2.03
C MET A 1 -26.40 10.56 -1.55
N VAL A 2 -26.91 11.47 -0.70
CA VAL A 2 -28.30 11.42 -0.19
C VAL A 2 -29.35 11.38 -1.31
N SER A 3 -29.21 12.20 -2.36
CA SER A 3 -30.12 12.18 -3.51
C SER A 3 -30.09 10.84 -4.27
N TYR A 4 -28.94 10.17 -4.32
CA TYR A 4 -28.79 8.87 -4.97
C TYR A 4 -29.48 7.76 -4.15
N VAL A 5 -29.31 7.78 -2.82
CA VAL A 5 -29.96 6.79 -1.93
C VAL A 5 -31.48 6.94 -2.00
N LYS A 6 -32.01 8.16 -2.10
CA LYS A 6 -33.45 8.39 -2.32
C LYS A 6 -33.96 7.84 -3.65
N GLU A 7 -33.14 7.90 -4.71
CA GLU A 7 -33.54 7.49 -6.06
C GLU A 7 -33.39 5.98 -6.30
N PHE A 8 -32.34 5.34 -5.75
CA PHE A 8 -32.01 3.93 -6.02
C PHE A 8 -32.22 3.01 -4.81
N GLY A 9 -32.57 3.55 -3.64
CA GLY A 9 -32.79 2.78 -2.41
C GLY A 9 -31.52 2.17 -1.82
N ASN A 10 -30.34 2.46 -2.38
CA ASN A 10 -29.07 1.92 -1.93
C ASN A 10 -27.92 2.92 -2.18
N ALA A 11 -26.76 2.65 -1.56
CA ALA A 11 -25.56 3.45 -1.71
C ALA A 11 -24.56 2.87 -2.76
N ARG A 12 -24.99 1.95 -3.62
CA ARG A 12 -24.16 1.31 -4.66
C ARG A 12 -24.04 2.20 -5.89
N VAL A 13 -23.33 3.31 -5.79
CA VAL A 13 -23.06 4.16 -6.96
C VAL A 13 -22.02 3.47 -7.86
N PRO A 14 -22.30 3.25 -9.16
CA PRO A 14 -21.30 2.76 -10.11
C PRO A 14 -20.21 3.80 -10.37
N GLN A 15 -18.98 3.36 -10.64
CA GLN A 15 -17.89 4.27 -11.01
C GLN A 15 -18.27 5.13 -12.25
N LYS A 16 -18.89 4.50 -13.25
CA LYS A 16 -19.36 5.14 -14.49
C LYS A 16 -20.83 5.57 -14.39
N PHE A 17 -21.18 6.32 -13.35
CA PHE A 17 -22.56 6.78 -13.19
C PHE A 17 -22.90 7.89 -14.19
N ALA A 18 -23.64 7.55 -15.26
CA ALA A 18 -23.94 8.45 -16.37
C ALA A 18 -24.73 9.71 -15.98
N LYS A 19 -25.69 9.59 -15.04
CA LYS A 19 -26.51 10.72 -14.57
C LYS A 19 -25.69 11.75 -13.76
N ASN A 20 -24.64 11.29 -13.08
CA ASN A 20 -23.73 12.18 -12.36
C ASN A 20 -22.30 11.59 -12.32
N PRO A 21 -21.49 11.82 -13.36
CA PRO A 21 -20.13 11.29 -13.46
C PRO A 21 -19.19 11.83 -12.37
N ALA A 22 -19.50 13.00 -11.79
CA ALA A 22 -18.74 13.54 -10.66
C ALA A 22 -18.98 12.73 -9.39
N LEU A 23 -20.23 12.32 -9.13
CA LEU A 23 -20.58 11.45 -8.01
C LEU A 23 -19.92 10.07 -8.16
N GLY A 24 -19.96 9.46 -9.35
CA GLY A 24 -19.31 8.18 -9.61
C GLY A 24 -17.80 8.22 -9.35
N ARG A 25 -17.11 9.26 -9.85
CA ARG A 25 -15.68 9.48 -9.58
C ARG A 25 -15.37 9.73 -8.10
N TRP A 26 -16.23 10.47 -7.41
CA TRP A 26 -16.07 10.73 -5.98
C TRP A 26 -16.20 9.44 -5.16
N VAL A 27 -17.20 8.60 -5.45
CA VAL A 27 -17.38 7.29 -4.78
C VAL A 27 -16.17 6.39 -5.02
N ASP A 28 -15.67 6.31 -6.25
CA ASP A 28 -14.48 5.53 -6.59
C ASP A 28 -13.24 6.02 -5.81
N ARG A 29 -13.05 7.33 -5.70
CA ARG A 29 -11.99 7.95 -4.89
C ARG A 29 -12.10 7.54 -3.42
N GLN A 30 -13.30 7.54 -2.84
CA GLN A 30 -13.54 7.09 -1.46
C GLN A 30 -13.18 5.60 -1.29
N ARG A 31 -13.64 4.74 -2.21
CA ARG A 31 -13.32 3.29 -2.19
C ARG A 31 -11.82 3.02 -2.31
N ILE A 32 -11.11 3.74 -3.17
CA ILE A 32 -9.64 3.64 -3.32
C ILE A 32 -8.92 4.06 -2.03
N ASN A 33 -9.34 5.15 -1.41
CA ASN A 33 -8.72 5.63 -0.17
C ASN A 33 -8.98 4.68 1.00
N TYR A 34 -10.19 4.14 1.14
CA TYR A 34 -10.52 3.15 2.15
C TYR A 34 -9.71 1.86 1.98
N ARG A 35 -9.57 1.37 0.74
CA ARG A 35 -8.70 0.24 0.44
C ARG A 35 -7.25 0.51 0.85
N ARG A 36 -6.75 1.72 0.58
CA ARG A 36 -5.39 2.12 0.99
C ARG A 36 -5.23 2.16 2.51
N PHE A 37 -6.25 2.62 3.22
CA PHE A 37 -6.30 2.61 4.68
C PHE A 37 -6.24 1.18 5.23
N GLN A 38 -7.04 0.25 4.68
CA GLN A 38 -7.03 -1.16 5.09
C GLN A 38 -5.66 -1.84 4.94
N TYR A 39 -4.88 -1.46 3.93
CA TYR A 39 -3.53 -1.98 3.70
C TYR A 39 -2.41 -1.18 4.41
N GLY A 40 -2.74 -0.30 5.36
CA GLY A 40 -1.76 0.40 6.19
C GLY A 40 -0.90 1.42 5.44
N HIS A 41 -1.39 1.99 4.33
CA HIS A 41 -0.65 3.00 3.60
C HIS A 41 -0.66 4.36 4.32
N THR A 42 0.51 4.85 4.72
CA THR A 42 0.70 6.13 5.44
C THR A 42 0.29 7.40 4.68
N SER A 43 -0.04 7.30 3.38
CA SER A 43 -0.51 8.42 2.55
C SER A 43 -2.03 8.45 2.35
N CYS A 44 -2.80 7.63 3.06
CA CYS A 44 -4.26 7.64 2.94
C CYS A 44 -4.87 8.84 3.68
N GLY A 45 -5.18 9.91 2.94
CA GLY A 45 -5.91 11.08 3.44
C GLY A 45 -7.40 10.84 3.70
N ILE A 46 -7.80 9.64 4.13
CA ILE A 46 -9.17 9.39 4.63
C ILE A 46 -9.09 9.24 6.14
N ALA A 47 -9.69 10.19 6.85
CA ALA A 47 -9.71 10.18 8.30
C ALA A 47 -10.72 9.14 8.81
N ALA A 48 -10.45 8.54 9.97
CA ALA A 48 -11.24 7.42 10.49
C ALA A 48 -12.70 7.81 10.79
N ASP A 49 -12.93 9.07 11.18
CA ASP A 49 -14.24 9.70 11.33
C ASP A 49 -15.02 9.76 10.01
N GLN A 50 -14.34 10.05 8.90
CA GLN A 50 -14.94 10.04 7.57
C GLN A 50 -15.37 8.63 7.15
N ILE A 51 -14.60 7.61 7.52
CA ILE A 51 -14.98 6.20 7.30
C ILE A 51 -16.24 5.87 8.09
N GLN A 52 -16.28 6.19 9.39
CA GLN A 52 -17.43 5.93 10.25
C GLN A 52 -18.70 6.61 9.74
N ARG A 53 -18.59 7.88 9.34
CA ARG A 53 -19.73 8.65 8.83
C ARG A 53 -20.31 8.07 7.55
N LEU A 54 -19.45 7.60 6.64
CA LEU A 54 -19.88 6.97 5.39
C LEU A 54 -20.46 5.57 5.65
N SER A 55 -19.86 4.77 6.52
CA SER A 55 -20.43 3.47 6.91
C SER A 55 -21.80 3.61 7.60
N SER A 56 -21.98 4.63 8.45
CA SER A 56 -23.24 4.93 9.15
C SER A 56 -24.41 5.22 8.20
N ILE A 57 -24.14 5.78 7.01
CA ILE A 57 -25.16 6.00 5.97
C ILE A 57 -25.32 4.81 5.00
N GLY A 58 -24.77 3.64 5.35
CA GLY A 58 -24.83 2.42 4.54
C GLY A 58 -23.95 2.46 3.30
N PHE A 59 -22.89 3.27 3.29
CA PHE A 59 -21.98 3.36 2.14
C PHE A 59 -21.22 2.05 1.93
N GLU A 60 -21.40 1.45 0.75
CA GLU A 60 -20.77 0.18 0.42
C GLU A 60 -19.39 0.40 -0.22
N TRP A 61 -18.36 0.09 0.57
CA TRP A 61 -16.96 0.26 0.21
C TRP A 61 -16.46 -0.73 -0.86
N ASN A 62 -17.15 -1.87 -1.01
CA ASN A 62 -16.77 -2.94 -1.93
C ASN A 62 -17.90 -3.19 -2.95
N GLU A 63 -17.65 -2.92 -4.22
CA GLU A 63 -18.59 -3.21 -5.31
C GLU A 63 -18.69 -4.72 -5.63
N HIS A 64 -17.77 -5.52 -5.11
CA HIS A 64 -17.75 -6.98 -5.27
C HIS A 64 -17.55 -7.63 -3.91
N ASN A 65 -18.48 -8.52 -3.56
CA ASN A 65 -18.48 -9.34 -2.35
C ASN A 65 -17.25 -10.26 -2.35
N ILE A 66 -16.11 -9.77 -1.84
CA ILE A 66 -15.00 -10.65 -1.48
C ILE A 66 -15.22 -10.99 -0.01
N ASN A 67 -15.75 -12.20 0.21
CA ASN A 67 -15.84 -12.82 1.53
C ASN A 67 -14.51 -12.62 2.28
N VAL A 68 -14.57 -11.85 3.37
CA VAL A 68 -13.42 -11.47 4.22
C VAL A 68 -12.79 -12.70 4.91
N ALA A 69 -13.36 -13.89 4.75
CA ALA A 69 -12.82 -15.15 5.27
C ALA A 69 -11.72 -15.81 4.42
N ASN A 70 -11.41 -15.31 3.20
CA ASN A 70 -10.39 -15.89 2.32
C ASN A 70 -9.24 -14.91 1.94
N THR A 71 -9.02 -13.85 2.73
CA THR A 71 -8.00 -12.84 2.44
C THR A 71 -6.58 -13.27 2.85
N ALA A 72 -6.06 -14.30 2.19
CA ALA A 72 -4.62 -14.56 2.16
C ALA A 72 -4.02 -14.53 0.75
N THR A 73 -4.80 -14.70 -0.33
CA THR A 73 -4.20 -15.03 -1.64
C THR A 73 -4.78 -14.38 -2.89
N VAL A 74 -5.55 -13.28 -2.83
CA VAL A 74 -6.02 -12.66 -4.09
C VAL A 74 -6.28 -11.15 -4.00
N ASN A 75 -5.28 -10.35 -4.40
CA ASN A 75 -5.39 -9.33 -5.45
C ASN A 75 -4.03 -8.66 -5.72
N CYS A 76 -3.19 -9.35 -6.48
CA CYS A 76 -1.87 -8.92 -6.94
C CYS A 76 -1.99 -7.86 -8.05
N ARG A 77 -2.51 -6.67 -7.75
CA ARG A 77 -2.43 -5.48 -8.63
C ARG A 77 -1.90 -4.23 -7.93
N ALA A 78 -1.58 -4.31 -6.64
CA ALA A 78 -0.88 -3.25 -5.95
C ALA A 78 0.62 -3.32 -6.27
N ARG A 79 1.12 -2.39 -7.08
CA ARG A 79 2.52 -2.26 -7.52
C ARG A 79 3.52 -1.98 -6.38
N LYS A 80 3.18 -2.23 -5.12
CA LYS A 80 4.01 -1.91 -3.94
C LYS A 80 4.09 -3.15 -3.05
N LEU A 81 5.31 -3.48 -2.61
CA LEU A 81 5.55 -4.57 -1.67
C LEU A 81 4.83 -4.29 -0.33
N PRO A 82 4.40 -5.33 0.40
CA PRO A 82 3.82 -5.19 1.73
C PRO A 82 4.72 -4.39 2.68
N CYS A 83 4.12 -3.64 3.62
CA CYS A 83 4.88 -2.83 4.58
C CYS A 83 5.84 -3.69 5.41
N GLU A 84 5.38 -4.85 5.88
CA GLU A 84 6.18 -5.82 6.63
C GLU A 84 7.41 -6.30 5.84
N THR A 85 7.22 -6.69 4.57
CA THR A 85 8.32 -7.01 3.66
C THR A 85 9.32 -5.86 3.55
N VAL A 86 8.84 -4.62 3.38
CA VAL A 86 9.72 -3.44 3.27
C VAL A 86 10.48 -3.17 4.57
N SER A 87 9.88 -3.42 5.74
CA SER A 87 10.54 -3.27 7.04
C SER A 87 11.70 -4.26 7.19
N ILE A 88 11.48 -5.54 6.86
CA ILE A 88 12.54 -6.57 6.89
C ILE A 88 13.69 -6.22 5.94
N LEU A 89 13.37 -5.76 4.73
CA LEU A 89 14.40 -5.38 3.76
C LEU A 89 15.18 -4.12 4.18
N LYS A 90 14.52 -3.17 4.85
CA LYS A 90 15.19 -1.97 5.41
C LYS A 90 16.05 -2.30 6.61
N GLU A 91 15.59 -3.20 7.48
CA GLU A 91 16.36 -3.70 8.63
C GLU A 91 17.70 -4.26 8.14
N TRP A 92 17.68 -5.10 7.11
CA TRP A 92 18.90 -5.60 6.47
C TRP A 92 19.73 -4.46 5.85
N LEU A 93 19.12 -3.57 5.06
CA LEU A 93 19.84 -2.51 4.33
C LEU A 93 20.58 -1.52 5.25
N PHE A 94 20.05 -1.28 6.44
CA PHE A 94 20.61 -0.34 7.40
C PHE A 94 21.31 -1.01 8.58
N SER A 95 21.45 -2.34 8.54
CA SER A 95 22.25 -3.09 9.51
C SER A 95 23.70 -2.57 9.49
N PRO A 96 24.37 -2.40 10.64
CA PRO A 96 25.78 -2.00 10.69
C PRO A 96 26.69 -2.91 9.84
N GLU A 97 26.37 -4.20 9.79
CA GLU A 97 27.11 -5.22 9.04
C GLU A 97 27.05 -4.98 7.52
N HIS A 98 25.94 -4.45 7.02
CA HIS A 98 25.65 -4.30 5.59
C HIS A 98 25.69 -2.84 5.13
N PHE A 99 25.88 -1.89 6.04
CA PHE A 99 25.83 -0.46 5.74
C PHE A 99 26.97 -0.04 4.80
N SER A 100 28.17 -0.59 5.00
CA SER A 100 29.35 -0.36 4.17
C SER A 100 29.25 -1.05 2.80
N GLN A 101 28.69 -2.25 2.75
CA GLN A 101 28.49 -3.03 1.53
C GLN A 101 27.03 -3.51 1.42
N PRO A 102 26.10 -2.66 0.93
CA PRO A 102 24.66 -2.94 0.91
C PRO A 102 24.25 -3.88 -0.24
N TYR A 103 25.00 -4.97 -0.48
CA TYR A 103 24.81 -5.92 -1.55
C TYR A 103 24.60 -7.32 -0.97
N PRO A 104 23.35 -7.80 -0.88
CA PRO A 104 23.10 -9.11 -0.28
C PRO A 104 23.70 -10.21 -1.15
N ASN A 105 24.42 -11.13 -0.52
CA ASN A 105 24.98 -12.33 -1.15
C ASN A 105 23.88 -13.39 -1.38
N ALA A 106 24.24 -14.53 -2.00
CA ALA A 106 23.24 -15.56 -2.35
C ALA A 106 22.50 -16.12 -1.13
N THR A 107 23.22 -16.36 -0.04
CA THR A 107 22.66 -16.87 1.22
C THR A 107 21.72 -15.85 1.86
N GLU A 108 22.14 -14.59 1.95
CA GLU A 108 21.33 -13.50 2.51
C GLU A 108 20.06 -13.25 1.69
N ARG A 109 20.16 -13.34 0.36
CA ARG A 109 18.97 -13.27 -0.51
C ARG A 109 17.99 -14.40 -0.22
N ALA A 110 18.47 -15.64 -0.04
CA ALA A 110 17.62 -16.77 0.32
C ALA A 110 16.88 -16.55 1.65
N VAL A 111 17.60 -16.08 2.68
CA VAL A 111 17.01 -15.75 3.99
C VAL A 111 15.96 -14.63 3.86
N LEU A 112 16.24 -13.59 3.06
CA LEU A 112 15.29 -12.51 2.84
C LEU A 112 14.05 -12.98 2.10
N MET A 113 14.19 -13.87 1.10
CA MET A 113 13.04 -14.48 0.42
C MET A 113 12.17 -15.28 1.38
N GLU A 114 12.78 -16.10 2.22
CA GLU A 114 12.08 -16.92 3.22
C GLU A 114 11.31 -16.04 4.23
N ARG A 115 11.97 -15.00 4.78
CA ARG A 115 11.35 -14.10 5.75
C ARG A 115 10.23 -13.23 5.17
N THR A 116 10.27 -12.92 3.88
CA THR A 116 9.36 -11.93 3.26
C THR A 116 8.32 -12.52 2.33
N GLY A 117 8.49 -13.77 1.90
CA GLY A 117 7.62 -14.45 0.94
C GLY A 117 7.69 -13.90 -0.50
N ILE A 118 8.64 -13.00 -0.81
CA ILE A 118 8.83 -12.47 -2.16
C ILE A 118 9.95 -13.19 -2.90
N ASN A 119 9.87 -13.21 -4.23
CA ASN A 119 10.86 -13.94 -5.03
C ASN A 119 12.19 -13.18 -5.16
N GLU A 120 13.24 -13.88 -5.60
CA GLU A 120 14.59 -13.33 -5.72
C GLU A 120 14.65 -12.08 -6.61
N ARG A 121 13.88 -12.08 -7.70
CA ARG A 121 13.80 -10.92 -8.61
C ARG A 121 13.27 -9.67 -7.89
N GLN A 122 12.21 -9.82 -7.09
CA GLN A 122 11.63 -8.73 -6.30
C GLN A 122 12.61 -8.22 -5.24
N VAL A 123 13.35 -9.12 -4.57
CA VAL A 123 14.41 -8.77 -3.61
C VAL A 123 15.49 -7.95 -4.32
N ASN A 124 16.01 -8.46 -5.45
CA ASN A 124 17.05 -7.81 -6.24
C ASN A 124 16.65 -6.42 -6.75
N ASP A 125 15.45 -6.31 -7.33
CA ASP A 125 14.93 -5.06 -7.85
C ASP A 125 14.67 -4.04 -6.72
N TRP A 126 14.25 -4.51 -5.54
CA TRP A 126 14.09 -3.66 -4.37
C TRP A 126 15.43 -3.10 -3.91
N PHE A 127 16.45 -3.93 -3.69
CA PHE A 127 17.78 -3.46 -3.24
C PHE A 127 18.44 -2.51 -4.25
N ARG A 128 18.32 -2.78 -5.55
CA ARG A 128 18.84 -1.90 -6.59
C ARG A 128 18.21 -0.50 -6.51
N ASN A 129 16.90 -0.42 -6.30
CA ASN A 129 16.20 0.86 -6.20
C ASN A 129 16.37 1.53 -4.83
N ALA A 130 16.38 0.75 -3.75
CA ALA A 130 16.55 1.23 -2.38
C ALA A 130 17.94 1.85 -2.19
N ARG A 131 18.98 1.26 -2.77
CA ARG A 131 20.32 1.87 -2.77
C ARG A 131 20.34 3.23 -3.46
N ARG A 132 19.73 3.31 -4.66
CA ARG A 132 19.68 4.54 -5.47
C ARG A 132 18.88 5.68 -4.81
N ARG A 133 17.85 5.36 -4.03
CA ARG A 133 16.88 6.36 -3.52
C ARG A 133 16.99 6.64 -2.04
N ILE A 134 17.37 5.64 -1.24
CA ILE A 134 17.33 5.72 0.22
C ILE A 134 18.75 5.71 0.77
N TRP A 135 19.55 4.71 0.41
CA TRP A 135 20.91 4.56 0.94
C TRP A 135 21.82 5.72 0.53
N LYS A 136 21.83 6.09 -0.76
CA LYS A 136 22.67 7.20 -1.26
C LYS A 136 22.41 8.50 -0.49
N LYS A 137 21.13 8.87 -0.31
CA LYS A 137 20.73 10.05 0.45
C LYS A 137 21.21 10.00 1.91
N LYS A 138 21.05 8.84 2.57
CA LYS A 138 21.46 8.66 3.97
C LYS A 138 22.98 8.75 4.16
N VAL A 139 23.77 8.22 3.23
CA VAL A 139 25.24 8.35 3.26
C VAL A 139 25.67 9.80 3.07
N GLU A 140 25.05 10.52 2.13
CA GLU A 140 25.31 11.95 1.93
C GLU A 140 24.99 12.78 3.19
N GLU A 141 23.86 12.51 3.85
CA GLU A 141 23.48 13.15 5.12
C GLU A 141 24.50 12.87 6.24
N MET A 142 24.94 11.61 6.39
CA MET A 142 25.93 11.24 7.42
C MET A 142 27.29 11.90 7.17
N ASN A 143 27.72 11.99 5.91
CA ASN A 143 28.98 12.64 5.55
C ASN A 143 28.95 14.15 5.81
N HIS A 144 27.79 14.81 5.65
CA HIS A 144 27.64 16.24 5.93
C HIS A 144 27.64 16.58 7.42
N ILE A 145 27.18 15.67 8.28
CA ILE A 145 27.20 15.85 9.75
C ILE A 145 28.61 15.64 10.31
N ALA A 146 29.44 14.84 9.64
CA ALA A 146 30.78 14.47 10.10
C ALA A 146 31.91 15.39 9.61
N GLY A 147 31.61 16.39 8.76
CA GLY A 147 32.58 17.35 8.21
C GLY A 147 32.26 18.78 8.63
#